data_AF-A0A7G2JYB9-F1
#
_entry.id   AF-A0A7G2JYB9-F1
#
_cell.length_a   1.000
_cell.length_b   1.000
_cell.length_c   1.000
_cell.angle_alpha   90.00
_cell.angle_beta   90.00
_cell.angle_gamma   90.00
#
_symmetry.space_group_name_H-M   'P 1'
#
loop_
_entity.id
_entity.type
_entity.pdbx_description
1 polymer ?
#
loop_
_entity_poly.entity_id
_entity_poly.type
_entity_poly.pdbx_seq_one_letter_code
_entity_poly.pdbx_strand_id
1 'polypeptide(L)' 'MSLSFDHRVIDGADGARFISYLGSVLADLRRLVM' A
#
# COMPACT_ATOMS: atom_id res chain seq x y z
N MET A 1 -2.92 -9.56 -3.62
CA MET A 1 -3.54 -8.29 -3.19
C MET A 1 -3.86 -7.50 -4.43
N SER A 2 -5.07 -6.96 -4.55
CA SER A 2 -5.48 -6.08 -5.65
C SER A 2 -5.67 -4.66 -5.10
N LEU A 3 -5.15 -3.67 -5.81
CA LEU A 3 -5.36 -2.24 -5.52
C LEU A 3 -6.08 -1.60 -6.69
N SER A 4 -7.28 -1.09 -6.45
CA SER A 4 -8.03 -0.28 -7.40
C SER A 4 -7.97 1.18 -6.98
N PHE A 5 -7.58 2.06 -7.90
CA PHE A 5 -7.44 3.50 -7.64
C PHE A 5 -7.73 4.30 -8.92
N ASP A 6 -8.06 5.59 -8.75
CA ASP A 6 -8.23 6.51 -9.87
C ASP A 6 -6.86 7.02 -10.34
N HIS A 7 -6.40 6.54 -11.49
CA HIS A 7 -5.09 6.89 -12.05
C HIS A 7 -4.96 8.37 -12.46
N ARG A 8 -6.08 9.10 -12.56
CA ARG A 8 -6.08 10.55 -12.82
C ARG A 8 -5.62 11.35 -11.61
N VAL A 9 -5.70 10.74 -10.43
CA VAL A 9 -5.37 11.34 -9.14
C VAL A 9 -4.06 10.77 -8.59
N ILE A 10 -3.82 9.47 -8.77
CA ILE A 10 -2.64 8.77 -8.26
C ILE A 10 -1.91 8.12 -9.41
N ASP A 11 -0.60 8.32 -9.52
CA ASP A 11 0.18 7.64 -10.55
C ASP A 11 0.50 6.17 -10.19
N GLY A 12 0.94 5.40 -11.18
CA GLY A 12 1.25 3.99 -10.99
C GLY A 12 2.41 3.72 -10.03
N ALA A 13 3.39 4.64 -9.94
CA ALA A 13 4.53 4.47 -9.04
C ALA A 13 4.10 4.66 -7.58
N ASP A 14 3.24 5.63 -7.30
CA ASP A 14 2.66 5.83 -5.98
C ASP A 14 1.75 4.67 -5.57
N GLY A 15 0.93 4.16 -6.50
CA GLY A 15 0.14 2.95 -6.27
C GLY A 15 1.00 1.73 -5.91
N ALA A 16 2.13 1.54 -6.62
CA ALA A 16 3.08 0.47 -6.34
C ALA A 16 3.76 0.64 -4.97
N ARG A 17 4.20 1.85 -4.62
CA ARG A 17 4.78 2.15 -3.30
C ARG A 17 3.78 1.86 -2.19
N PHE A 18 2.52 2.25 -2.37
CA PHE A 18 1.46 2.02 -1.39
C PHE A 18 1.24 0.53 -1.13
N ILE A 19 1.09 -0.29 -2.17
CA ILE A 19 0.81 -1.72 -1.97
C ILE A 19 2.03 -2.48 -1.39
N SER A 20 3.25 -2.08 -1.73
CA SER A 20 4.47 -2.61 -1.10
C SER A 20 4.56 -2.23 0.38
N TYR A 21 4.27 -0.97 0.71
CA TYR A 21 4.23 -0.50 2.09
C TYR A 21 3.16 -1.26 2.90
N LEU A 22 1.94 -1.35 2.37
CA LEU A 22 0.84 -2.08 2.99
C LEU A 22 1.22 -3.55 3.24
N GLY A 23 1.85 -4.21 2.28
CA GLY A 23 2.39 -5.55 2.46
C GLY A 23 3.40 -5.63 3.62
N SER A 24 4.28 -4.64 3.76
CA SER A 24 5.26 -4.61 4.86
C SER A 24 4.62 -4.41 6.25
N VAL A 25 3.52 -3.65 6.32
CA VAL A 25 2.77 -3.45 7.57
C VAL A 25 2.02 -4.72 7.95
N LEU A 26 1.35 -5.36 6.99
CA LEU A 26 0.62 -6.61 7.23
C LEU A 26 1.55 -7.78 7.58
N ALA A 27 2.79 -7.77 7.09
CA ALA A 27 3.81 -8.77 7.44
C ALA A 27 4.32 -8.63 8.88
N ASP A 28 4.22 -7.45 9.49
CA ASP A 28 4.61 -7.20 10.88
C ASP A 28 3.49 -6.48 11.63
N LEU A 29 2.54 -7.26 12.15
CA LEU A 29 1.37 -6.76 12.87
C LEU A 29 1.71 -5.93 14.12
N ARG A 30 2.94 -5.99 14.65
CA ARG A 30 3.36 -5.12 15.77
C ARG A 30 3.31 -3.65 15.40
N ARG A 31 3.47 -3.32 14.10
CA ARG A 31 3.35 -1.97 13.56
C ARG A 31 1.92 -1.40 13.61
N LEU A 32 0.92 -2.24 13.91
CA LEU A 32 -0.48 -1.82 14.03
C LEU A 32 -0.92 -1.52 15.46
N VAL A 33 -0.15 -1.93 16.47
CA VAL A 33 -0.55 -1.89 17.90
C VAL A 33 0.31 -0.93 18.73
N MET A 34 1.48 -0.55 18.22
CA MET A 34 2.34 0.48 18.82
C MET A 34 1.89 1.89 18.42
#